data_AF-A0A7C5A0G2-F1
#
_entry.id   AF-A0A7C5A0G2-F1
#
_cell.length_a   1.000
_cell.length_b   1.000
_cell.length_c   1.000
_cell.angle_alpha   90.00
_cell.angle_beta   90.00
_cell.angle_gamma   90.00
#
_symmetry.space_group_name_H-M   'P 1'
#
loop_
_entity.id
_entity.type
_entity.pdbx_description
1 polymer ?
#
loop_
_entity_poly.entity_id
_entity_poly.type
_entity_poly.pdbx_seq_one_letter_code
_entity_poly.pdbx_strand_id
1 'polypeptide(L)'
;MGRSRGGFSSIFGEPTFLAGIENMKRAVETILAANPDAVQLSPGQACFLHEMPGKQKSAPVLRTDTTNVYGRRLPRYLFSQLIEKAVEQALVLDAAAVAVNLLLLPGQAELYQQRVALTFLLGLARLSTRKF
;
A
#
# COMPACT_ATOMS: atom_id res chain seq x y z
N MET A 1 -20.57 -9.13 19.04
CA MET A 1 -20.82 -8.56 17.70
C MET A 1 -20.13 -7.20 17.63
N GLY A 2 -18.95 -7.13 17.03
CA GLY A 2 -18.16 -5.89 16.96
C GLY A 2 -17.04 -6.07 15.94
N ARG A 3 -17.34 -5.77 14.67
CA ARG A 3 -16.33 -5.80 13.59
C ARG A 3 -15.40 -4.60 13.80
N SER A 4 -14.16 -4.86 14.19
CA SER A 4 -13.08 -3.88 14.17
C SER A 4 -12.87 -3.42 12.73
N ARG A 5 -13.04 -2.12 12.49
CA ARG A 5 -12.67 -1.49 11.23
C ARG A 5 -11.13 -1.52 11.15
N GLY A 6 -10.61 -2.17 10.12
CA GLY A 6 -9.18 -2.41 9.90
C GLY A 6 -8.38 -1.11 9.87
N GLY A 7 -7.19 -1.16 10.47
CA GLY A 7 -6.29 -0.03 10.63
C GLY A 7 -5.78 0.54 9.31
N PHE A 8 -5.68 1.87 9.27
CA PHE A 8 -4.97 2.63 8.24
C PHE A 8 -3.48 2.63 8.59
N SER A 9 -2.65 1.76 8.00
CA SER A 9 -1.20 1.83 8.24
C SER A 9 -0.34 1.10 7.19
N SER A 10 0.11 1.84 6.17
CA SER A 10 1.20 1.39 5.30
C SER A 10 2.58 1.90 5.71
N ILE A 11 2.67 2.69 6.79
CA ILE A 11 3.91 3.27 7.32
C ILE A 11 3.88 3.21 8.84
N PHE A 12 4.92 2.62 9.45
CA PHE A 12 5.04 2.48 10.90
C PHE A 12 6.40 2.98 11.39
N GLY A 13 6.45 3.54 12.59
CA GLY A 13 7.70 3.80 13.32
C GLY A 13 8.19 5.25 13.37
N GLU A 14 7.45 6.22 12.81
CA GLU A 14 7.85 7.64 12.83
C GLU A 14 6.66 8.53 13.29
N PRO A 15 6.69 9.07 14.52
CA PRO A 15 5.57 9.82 15.12
C PRO A 15 5.12 11.04 14.33
N THR A 16 6.01 11.66 13.56
CA THR A 16 5.69 12.84 12.74
C THR A 16 4.68 12.51 11.62
N PHE A 17 4.57 11.25 11.20
CA PHE A 17 3.55 10.83 10.24
C PHE A 17 2.13 10.79 10.82
N LEU A 18 1.97 10.75 12.16
CA LEU A 18 0.64 10.77 12.79
C LEU A 18 -0.11 12.07 12.48
N ALA A 19 0.60 13.21 12.42
CA ALA A 19 0.03 14.49 12.00
C ALA A 19 -0.39 14.49 10.52
N GLY A 20 0.30 13.73 9.66
CA GLY A 20 -0.10 13.55 8.26
C GLY A 20 -1.33 12.66 8.07
N ILE A 21 -1.60 11.74 9.00
CA ILE A 21 -2.79 10.87 8.99
C ILE A 21 -4.05 11.67 9.33
N GLU A 22 -3.93 12.74 10.13
CA GLU A 22 -5.03 13.56 10.60
C GLU A 22 -5.90 14.13 9.47
N ASN A 23 -5.31 14.36 8.28
CA ASN A 23 -6.05 14.83 7.12
C ASN A 23 -5.84 14.00 5.84
N MET A 24 -5.78 12.68 6.00
CA MET A 24 -5.51 11.78 4.87
C MET A 24 -6.55 11.89 3.75
N LYS A 25 -7.83 12.08 4.11
CA LYS A 25 -8.91 12.27 3.13
C LYS A 25 -8.64 13.49 2.23
N ARG A 26 -8.37 14.66 2.82
CA ARG A 26 -8.08 15.88 2.06
C ARG A 26 -6.82 15.76 1.22
N ALA A 27 -5.79 15.07 1.73
CA ALA A 27 -4.57 14.83 0.96
C ALA A 27 -4.87 14.01 -0.30
N VAL A 28 -5.65 12.93 -0.17
CA VAL A 28 -6.08 12.11 -1.31
C VAL A 28 -6.98 12.91 -2.26
N GLU A 29 -7.97 13.64 -1.75
CA GLU A 29 -8.83 14.51 -2.57
C GLU A 29 -8.04 15.56 -3.36
N THR A 30 -7.01 16.15 -2.76
CA THR A 30 -6.14 17.14 -3.42
C THR A 30 -5.38 16.51 -4.59
N ILE A 31 -4.86 15.30 -4.42
CA ILE A 31 -4.17 14.56 -5.48
C ILE A 31 -5.16 14.21 -6.59
N LEU A 32 -6.35 13.73 -6.23
CA LEU A 32 -7.37 13.33 -7.19
C LEU A 32 -7.96 14.52 -7.97
N ALA A 33 -8.03 15.70 -7.36
CA ALA A 33 -8.44 16.93 -8.04
C ALA A 33 -7.48 17.33 -9.17
N ALA A 34 -6.20 16.94 -9.10
CA ALA A 34 -5.25 17.11 -10.19
C ALA A 34 -5.49 16.13 -11.36
N ASN A 35 -6.44 15.21 -11.23
CA ASN A 35 -6.84 14.21 -12.22
C ASN A 35 -5.67 13.43 -12.84
N PRO A 36 -4.82 12.76 -12.03
CA PRO A 36 -3.77 11.90 -12.57
C PRO A 36 -4.38 10.66 -13.24
N ASP A 37 -3.66 10.07 -14.20
CA ASP A 37 -4.08 8.83 -14.85
C ASP A 37 -4.16 7.66 -13.86
N ALA A 38 -3.28 7.64 -12.85
CA ALA A 38 -3.25 6.64 -11.79
C ALA A 38 -2.86 7.24 -10.44
N VAL A 39 -3.34 6.63 -9.36
CA VAL A 39 -3.03 7.07 -7.99
C VAL A 39 -2.62 5.87 -7.13
N GLN A 40 -1.52 6.00 -6.39
CA GLN A 40 -1.11 4.95 -5.46
C GLN A 40 -1.74 5.16 -4.09
N LEU A 41 -2.46 4.15 -3.59
CA LEU A 41 -3.17 4.17 -2.31
C LEU A 41 -2.88 2.91 -1.50
N SER A 42 -2.92 3.02 -0.17
CA SER A 42 -3.07 1.85 0.71
C SER A 42 -4.51 1.32 0.67
N PRO A 43 -4.76 0.07 1.08
CA PRO A 43 -6.11 -0.47 1.16
C PRO A 43 -7.06 0.38 2.00
N GLY A 44 -6.56 0.96 3.10
CA GLY A 44 -7.34 1.86 3.94
C GLY A 44 -7.74 3.15 3.21
N GLN A 45 -6.86 3.70 2.37
CA GLN A 45 -7.13 4.94 1.63
C GLN A 45 -7.97 4.74 0.37
N ALA A 46 -8.05 3.52 -0.16
CA ALA A 46 -8.76 3.23 -1.41
C ALA A 46 -10.24 3.63 -1.37
N CYS A 47 -10.88 3.65 -0.19
CA CYS A 47 -12.26 4.08 -0.04
C CYS A 47 -12.50 5.53 -0.51
N PHE A 48 -11.51 6.42 -0.37
CA PHE A 48 -11.66 7.83 -0.76
C PHE A 48 -11.83 8.01 -2.26
N LEU A 49 -11.28 7.09 -3.08
CA LEU A 49 -11.49 7.08 -4.53
C LEU A 49 -12.96 6.74 -4.86
N HIS A 50 -13.57 5.82 -4.11
CA HIS A 50 -14.97 5.44 -4.32
C HIS A 50 -15.94 6.54 -3.91
N GLU A 51 -15.62 7.32 -2.87
CA GLU A 51 -16.44 8.44 -2.40
C GLU A 51 -16.48 9.63 -3.38
N MET A 52 -15.49 9.77 -4.27
CA MET A 52 -15.49 10.89 -5.23
C MET A 52 -16.60 10.76 -6.28
N PRO A 53 -17.34 11.85 -6.57
CA PRO A 53 -18.32 11.87 -7.65
C PRO A 53 -17.63 11.91 -9.02
N GLY A 54 -18.25 11.30 -10.03
CA GLY A 54 -17.77 11.30 -11.42
C GLY A 54 -17.34 9.92 -11.93
N LYS A 55 -17.45 9.73 -13.25
CA LYS A 55 -17.12 8.48 -13.95
C LYS A 55 -15.65 8.37 -14.34
N GLN A 56 -14.96 9.52 -14.44
CA GLN A 56 -13.53 9.60 -14.74
C GLN A 56 -12.80 9.66 -13.40
N LYS A 57 -12.26 8.52 -12.96
CA LYS A 57 -11.47 8.40 -11.73
C LYS A 57 -10.09 7.89 -12.10
N SER A 58 -9.07 8.40 -11.43
CA SER A 58 -7.70 7.89 -11.53
C SER A 58 -7.67 6.39 -11.27
N ALA A 59 -6.90 5.64 -12.07
CA ALA A 59 -6.75 4.20 -11.90
C ALA A 59 -6.09 3.89 -10.54
N PRO A 60 -6.72 3.07 -9.66
CA PRO A 60 -6.13 2.77 -8.36
C PRO A 60 -4.96 1.81 -8.48
N VAL A 61 -3.82 2.20 -7.91
CA VAL A 61 -2.63 1.35 -7.73
C VAL A 61 -2.51 1.02 -6.25
N LEU A 62 -2.67 -0.25 -5.89
CA LEU A 62 -2.68 -0.65 -4.49
C LEU A 62 -1.25 -0.87 -3.97
N ARG A 63 -0.83 -0.11 -2.98
CA ARG A 63 0.37 -0.41 -2.20
C ARG A 63 0.13 -1.63 -1.32
N THR A 64 0.90 -2.68 -1.53
CA THR A 64 0.71 -3.99 -0.88
C THR A 64 1.78 -4.35 0.15
N ASP A 65 2.70 -3.43 0.45
CA ASP A 65 3.73 -3.64 1.46
C ASP A 65 3.74 -2.56 2.55
N THR A 66 4.18 -2.97 3.74
CA THR A 66 4.45 -2.11 4.88
C THR A 66 5.89 -2.29 5.37
N THR A 67 6.49 -1.22 5.91
CA THR A 67 7.87 -1.23 6.37
C THR A 67 8.14 -0.14 7.41
N ASN A 68 9.19 -0.32 8.21
CA ASN A 68 9.65 0.61 9.24
C ASN A 68 10.97 1.34 8.89
N VAL A 69 11.39 1.31 7.63
CA VAL A 69 12.69 1.85 7.18
C VAL A 69 12.71 3.35 6.90
N TYR A 70 11.57 4.04 7.00
CA TYR A 70 11.44 5.46 6.61
C TYR A 70 11.71 6.47 7.74
N GLY A 71 12.03 5.99 8.95
CA GLY A 71 12.35 6.86 10.08
C GLY A 71 13.73 7.50 9.96
N ARG A 72 13.94 8.64 10.63
CA ARG A 72 15.25 9.34 10.65
C ARG A 72 16.37 8.49 11.26
N ARG A 73 16.01 7.56 12.16
CA ARG A 73 16.92 6.56 12.72
C ARG A 73 16.36 5.18 12.43
N LEU A 74 17.21 4.30 11.91
CA LEU A 74 16.82 2.93 11.65
C LEU A 74 16.64 2.17 12.97
N PRO A 75 15.50 1.49 13.18
CA PRO A 75 15.30 0.65 14.36
C PRO A 75 16.23 -0.57 14.31
N ARG A 76 16.51 -1.17 15.48
CA ARG A 76 17.39 -2.36 15.59
C ARG A 76 16.90 -3.55 14.76
N TYR A 77 15.58 -3.68 14.59
CA TYR A 77 14.96 -4.70 13.78
C TYR A 77 14.22 -4.05 12.62
N LEU A 78 14.68 -4.32 11.40
CA LEU A 78 14.06 -3.86 10.18
C LEU A 78 13.05 -4.89 9.68
N PHE A 79 11.89 -4.41 9.24
CA PHE A 79 10.94 -5.25 8.55
C PHE A 79 10.44 -4.57 7.29
N SER A 80 10.11 -5.42 6.32
CA SER A 80 9.20 -5.09 5.25
C SER A 80 8.33 -6.32 5.05
N GLN A 81 7.03 -6.17 4.88
CA GLN A 81 6.10 -7.31 4.79
C GLN A 81 4.98 -6.98 3.81
N LEU A 82 4.47 -7.99 3.12
CA LEU A 82 3.24 -7.85 2.37
C LEU A 82 2.05 -7.79 3.33
N ILE A 83 1.04 -7.03 2.95
CA ILE A 83 -0.25 -7.09 3.61
C ILE A 83 -0.90 -8.45 3.35
N GLU A 84 -1.74 -8.90 4.27
CA GLU A 84 -2.48 -10.15 4.13
C GLU A 84 -3.40 -10.10 2.91
N LYS A 85 -3.46 -11.18 2.12
CA LYS A 85 -4.36 -11.29 0.95
C LYS A 85 -4.25 -10.10 -0.03
N ALA A 86 -3.02 -9.67 -0.28
CA ALA A 86 -2.73 -8.49 -1.09
C ALA A 86 -3.40 -8.51 -2.47
N VAL A 87 -3.43 -9.66 -3.14
CA VAL A 87 -4.04 -9.80 -4.47
C VAL A 87 -5.57 -9.75 -4.37
N GLU A 88 -6.15 -10.42 -3.39
CA GLU A 88 -7.60 -10.43 -3.18
C GLU A 88 -8.11 -9.04 -2.79
N GLN A 89 -7.37 -8.31 -1.95
CA GLN A 89 -7.70 -6.92 -1.64
C GLN A 89 -7.61 -6.04 -2.88
N ALA A 90 -6.60 -6.23 -3.73
CA ALA A 90 -6.49 -5.51 -5.01
C ALA A 90 -7.69 -5.78 -5.92
N LEU A 91 -8.13 -7.03 -6.02
CA LEU A 91 -9.30 -7.41 -6.80
C LEU A 91 -10.60 -6.80 -6.24
N VAL A 92 -10.81 -6.87 -4.92
CA VAL A 92 -12.00 -6.31 -4.26
C VAL A 92 -12.08 -4.78 -4.42
N LEU A 93 -10.93 -4.12 -4.47
CA LEU A 93 -10.83 -2.67 -4.61
C LEU A 93 -10.73 -2.20 -6.08
N ASP A 94 -10.89 -3.11 -7.05
CA ASP A 94 -10.78 -2.84 -8.48
C ASP A 94 -9.46 -2.14 -8.87
N ALA A 95 -8.37 -2.54 -8.20
CA ALA A 95 -7.04 -1.97 -8.43
C ALA A 95 -6.53 -2.34 -9.83
N ALA A 96 -6.19 -1.32 -10.62
CA ALA A 96 -5.57 -1.48 -11.94
C ALA A 96 -4.18 -2.14 -11.84
N ALA A 97 -3.47 -1.93 -10.73
CA ALA A 97 -2.17 -2.55 -10.46
C ALA A 97 -1.91 -2.70 -8.96
N VAL A 98 -0.90 -3.51 -8.63
CA VAL A 98 -0.32 -3.59 -7.29
C VAL A 98 1.11 -3.05 -7.31
N ALA A 99 1.46 -2.27 -6.31
CA ALA A 99 2.79 -1.73 -6.08
C ALA A 99 3.42 -2.41 -4.86
N VAL A 100 4.70 -2.76 -5.00
CA VAL A 100 5.55 -3.37 -3.97
C VAL A 100 6.90 -2.69 -4.00
N ASN A 101 7.39 -2.23 -2.85
CA ASN A 101 8.72 -1.63 -2.78
C ASN A 101 9.83 -2.67 -2.66
N LEU A 102 10.83 -2.56 -3.53
CA LEU A 102 12.13 -3.20 -3.35
C LEU A 102 13.01 -2.25 -2.53
N LEU A 103 13.45 -2.69 -1.35
CA LEU A 103 14.24 -1.91 -0.43
C LEU A 103 15.71 -2.33 -0.54
N LEU A 104 16.56 -1.37 -0.90
CA LEU A 104 18.01 -1.54 -0.92
C LEU A 104 18.62 -0.57 0.10
N LEU A 105 19.14 -1.13 1.19
CA LEU A 105 19.81 -0.38 2.25
C LEU A 105 21.26 -0.87 2.38
N PRO A 106 22.25 0.03 2.56
CA PRO A 106 23.63 -0.36 2.79
C PRO A 106 23.75 -1.33 3.97
N GLY A 107 24.42 -2.47 3.75
CA GLY A 107 24.63 -3.49 4.79
C GLY A 107 23.39 -4.28 5.21
N GLN A 108 22.32 -4.26 4.41
CA GLN A 108 21.05 -4.99 4.68
C GLN A 108 20.63 -5.83 3.46
N ALA A 109 21.52 -6.71 3.00
CA ALA A 109 21.30 -7.54 1.81
C ALA A 109 20.14 -8.54 2.00
N GLU A 110 19.93 -8.99 3.24
CA GLU A 110 18.87 -9.90 3.64
C GLU A 110 17.49 -9.27 3.40
N LEU A 111 17.34 -7.98 3.71
CA LEU A 111 16.09 -7.25 3.48
C LEU A 111 15.77 -7.18 1.97
N TYR A 112 16.79 -6.95 1.15
CA TYR A 112 16.65 -6.94 -0.31
C TYR A 112 16.23 -8.30 -0.86
N GLN A 113 16.91 -9.39 -0.45
CA GLN A 113 16.54 -10.74 -0.90
C GLN A 113 15.10 -11.13 -0.49
N GLN A 114 14.69 -10.77 0.73
CA GLN A 114 13.30 -10.97 1.16
C GLN A 114 12.30 -10.25 0.25
N ARG A 115 12.64 -9.07 -0.30
CA ARG A 115 11.74 -8.32 -1.20
C ARG A 115 11.61 -9.00 -2.55
N VAL A 116 12.72 -9.43 -3.13
CA VAL A 116 12.71 -10.16 -4.40
C VAL A 116 11.80 -11.39 -4.29
N ALA A 117 11.93 -12.18 -3.22
CA ALA A 117 11.10 -13.35 -2.99
C ALA A 117 9.59 -13.03 -2.89
N LEU A 118 9.21 -11.95 -2.21
CA LEU A 118 7.81 -11.54 -2.10
C LEU A 118 7.22 -11.03 -3.41
N THR A 119 8.01 -10.33 -4.23
CA THR A 119 7.58 -9.94 -5.58
C THR A 119 7.27 -11.17 -6.44
N PHE A 120 8.10 -12.22 -6.36
CA PHE A 120 7.81 -13.48 -7.04
C PHE A 120 6.51 -14.13 -6.53
N LEU A 121 6.28 -14.14 -5.22
CA LEU A 121 5.07 -14.71 -4.63
C LEU A 121 3.79 -14.02 -5.13
N LEU A 122 3.80 -12.68 -5.27
CA LEU A 122 2.68 -11.93 -5.85
C LEU A 122 2.46 -12.27 -7.33
N GLY A 123 3.53 -12.48 -8.09
CA GLY A 123 3.45 -12.96 -9.46
C GLY A 123 2.76 -14.33 -9.57
N LEU A 124 3.08 -15.25 -8.65
CA LEU A 124 2.44 -16.57 -8.57
C LEU A 124 0.98 -16.50 -8.12
N ALA A 125 0.66 -15.65 -7.14
CA ALA A 125 -0.71 -15.45 -6.68
C ALA A 125 -1.63 -14.92 -7.80
N ARG A 126 -1.12 -14.05 -8.68
CA ARG A 126 -1.84 -13.60 -9.89
C ARG A 126 -2.12 -14.73 -10.89
N LEU A 127 -1.25 -15.73 -10.99
CA LEU A 127 -1.47 -16.89 -11.87
C LEU A 127 -2.54 -17.83 -11.31
N SER A 128 -2.63 -17.96 -9.99
CA SER A 128 -3.64 -18.79 -9.34
C SER A 128 -5.04 -18.20 -9.39
N THR A 129 -5.19 -16.87 -9.42
CA THR A 129 -6.51 -16.19 -9.47
C THR A 129 -7.11 -16.07 -10.87
N ARG A 130 -6.35 -16.33 -11.94
CA ARG A 130 -6.84 -16.35 -13.34
C ARG A 130 -7.75 -17.55 -13.71
N LYS A 131 -8.24 -18.31 -12.73
CA LYS A 131 -9.13 -19.46 -12.94
C LYS A 131 -10.63 -19.13 -12.94
N PHE A 132 -11.02 -17.87 -13.10
CA PHE A 132 -12.41 -17.44 -13.25
C PHE A 132 -12.57 -16.54 -14.46
#